data_AF-A0A5N6QJP1-F1
#
_entry.id   AF-A0A5N6QJP1-F1
#
_cell.length_a   1.000
_cell.length_b   1.000
_cell.length_c   1.000
_cell.angle_alpha   90.00
_cell.angle_beta   90.00
_cell.angle_gamma   90.00
#
_symmetry.space_group_name_H-M   'P 1'
#
loop_
_entity.id
_entity.type
_entity.pdbx_description
1 polymer ?
#
loop_
_entity_poly.entity_id
_entity_poly.type
_entity_poly.pdbx_seq_one_letter_code
_entity_poly.pdbx_strand_id
1 'polypeptide(L)'
;MAQKFGTTKLGRERRVRRWRKQRMMVKTTKSRRKRHNVLMKKRMKSKVMQKRRRKLQKRRMEKRMSYKVMLKRKVMHLRNRKRVMMARKAIERYNYDSKYRFLHDQISSLFAELLDADLEYLISGQITKISLASKWCPSLDSSYDRSTLICESVVRRLFQYDSCPEYRGDDESHYVYEVRDRLRKEYLVPLRRALELPEIYVCANKWDKLQYDRITPTAMETYKRLFYKHDRESINPEFVNIEGNDLGSKINFLRSLPMCERSKSVQLFDKILKTAKGLKLSKENMIERVFVYDFWGFCNNYFDWEKEPEAMREKYERNGYAMPDIVCWDISDESEASFKIFLEGDGVFGEMAVLESKICSEDYLKLVVYD
;
A
#
# COMPACT_ATOMS: atom_id res chain seq x y z
N MET A 1 -93.80 -26.82 54.52
CA MET A 1 -93.00 -26.32 53.38
C MET A 1 -91.63 -25.86 53.86
N ALA A 2 -90.55 -26.54 53.49
CA ALA A 2 -89.22 -25.95 53.28
C ALA A 2 -88.25 -27.06 52.85
N GLN A 3 -88.00 -27.09 51.55
CA GLN A 3 -87.08 -28.00 50.90
C GLN A 3 -85.61 -27.64 51.20
N LYS A 4 -84.79 -28.69 51.24
CA LYS A 4 -83.50 -28.82 50.55
C LYS A 4 -82.17 -28.40 51.22
N PHE A 5 -81.24 -29.34 51.02
CA PHE A 5 -79.76 -29.25 50.97
C PHE A 5 -78.98 -29.25 52.30
N GLY A 6 -78.92 -30.43 52.93
CA GLY A 6 -77.77 -30.82 53.73
C GLY A 6 -76.49 -30.77 52.87
N THR A 7 -75.63 -29.79 53.10
CA THR A 7 -74.33 -29.71 52.44
C THR A 7 -73.47 -30.88 52.90
N THR A 8 -73.33 -31.90 52.05
CA THR A 8 -72.43 -33.02 52.25
C THR A 8 -71.02 -32.53 52.57
N LYS A 9 -70.33 -33.18 53.52
CA LYS A 9 -68.94 -32.89 53.94
C LYS A 9 -68.00 -32.75 52.72
N LEU A 10 -68.23 -33.57 51.70
CA LEU A 10 -67.62 -33.53 50.36
C LEU A 10 -67.83 -32.19 49.61
N GLY A 11 -68.99 -31.55 49.72
CA GLY A 11 -69.30 -30.26 49.10
C GLY A 11 -68.55 -29.08 49.74
N ARG A 12 -68.37 -29.10 51.07
CA ARG A 12 -67.56 -28.10 51.79
C ARG A 12 -66.08 -28.23 51.47
N GLU A 13 -65.54 -29.45 51.44
CA GLU A 13 -64.14 -29.70 51.06
C GLU A 13 -63.83 -29.33 49.60
N ARG A 14 -64.74 -29.64 48.66
CA ARG A 14 -64.60 -29.19 47.26
C ARG A 14 -64.59 -27.67 47.14
N ARG A 15 -65.43 -26.97 47.92
CA ARG A 15 -65.50 -25.49 47.93
C ARG A 15 -64.21 -24.87 48.49
N VAL A 16 -63.67 -25.43 49.58
CA VAL A 16 -62.38 -25.01 50.17
C VAL A 16 -61.22 -25.29 49.22
N ARG A 17 -61.18 -26.46 48.55
CA ARG A 17 -60.18 -26.77 47.52
C ARG A 17 -60.26 -25.83 46.32
N ARG A 18 -61.47 -25.49 45.85
CA ARG A 18 -61.68 -24.55 44.74
C ARG A 18 -61.25 -23.13 45.12
N TRP A 19 -61.59 -22.67 46.32
CA TRP A 19 -61.14 -21.39 46.86
C TRP A 19 -59.61 -21.32 47.03
N ARG A 20 -58.99 -22.39 47.56
CA ARG A 20 -57.51 -22.49 47.64
C ARG A 20 -56.86 -22.47 46.26
N LYS A 21 -57.40 -23.20 45.27
CA LYS A 21 -56.92 -23.18 43.87
C LYS A 21 -57.08 -21.80 43.22
N GLN A 22 -58.22 -21.14 43.37
CA GLN A 22 -58.42 -19.77 42.88
C GLN A 22 -57.47 -18.77 43.54
N ARG A 23 -57.29 -18.85 44.86
CA ARG A 23 -56.36 -17.98 45.60
C ARG A 23 -54.91 -18.23 45.18
N MET A 24 -54.52 -19.48 44.91
CA MET A 24 -53.21 -19.84 44.33
C MET A 24 -53.05 -19.34 42.89
N MET A 25 -54.06 -19.46 42.04
CA MET A 25 -54.05 -18.89 40.68
C MET A 25 -53.95 -17.36 40.68
N VAL A 26 -54.68 -16.68 41.57
CA VAL A 26 -54.59 -15.22 41.73
C VAL A 26 -53.23 -14.79 42.29
N LYS A 27 -52.64 -15.55 43.23
CA LYS A 27 -51.28 -15.29 43.73
C LYS A 27 -50.21 -15.51 42.67
N THR A 28 -50.30 -16.58 41.88
CA THR A 28 -49.35 -16.89 40.80
C THR A 28 -49.45 -15.90 39.65
N THR A 29 -50.65 -15.48 39.25
CA THR A 29 -50.86 -14.42 38.25
C THR A 29 -50.35 -13.06 38.72
N LYS A 30 -50.64 -12.66 39.97
CA LYS A 30 -50.05 -11.43 40.56
C LYS A 30 -48.52 -11.49 40.60
N SER A 31 -47.94 -12.64 40.95
CA SER A 31 -46.48 -12.86 40.95
C SER A 31 -45.87 -12.78 39.54
N ARG A 32 -46.51 -13.42 38.55
CA ARG A 32 -46.13 -13.32 37.13
C ARG A 32 -46.18 -11.89 36.61
N ARG A 33 -47.24 -11.13 36.94
CA ARG A 33 -47.40 -9.71 36.54
C ARG A 33 -46.33 -8.82 37.18
N LYS A 34 -45.98 -9.05 38.45
CA LYS A 34 -44.84 -8.37 39.10
C LYS A 34 -43.51 -8.70 38.41
N ARG A 35 -43.22 -9.97 38.12
CA ARG A 35 -42.00 -10.38 37.40
C ARG A 35 -41.91 -9.76 36.00
N HIS A 36 -43.01 -9.76 35.25
CA HIS A 36 -43.10 -9.13 33.93
C HIS A 36 -42.81 -7.62 33.99
N ASN A 37 -43.40 -6.90 34.96
CA ASN A 37 -43.15 -5.47 35.15
C ASN A 37 -41.69 -5.17 35.51
N VAL A 38 -41.05 -6.01 36.34
CA VAL A 38 -39.61 -5.87 36.67
C VAL A 38 -38.74 -6.10 35.43
N LEU A 39 -39.04 -7.13 34.62
CA LEU A 39 -38.34 -7.40 33.36
C LEU A 39 -38.49 -6.26 32.36
N MET A 40 -39.69 -5.71 32.20
CA MET A 40 -39.95 -4.57 31.31
C MET A 40 -39.18 -3.32 31.76
N LYS A 41 -39.15 -3.02 33.07
CA LYS A 41 -38.33 -1.91 33.62
C LYS A 41 -36.83 -2.13 33.37
N LYS A 42 -36.32 -3.35 33.55
CA LYS A 42 -34.90 -3.68 33.23
C LYS A 42 -34.60 -3.50 31.74
N ARG A 43 -35.50 -3.95 30.86
CA ARG A 43 -35.35 -3.83 29.40
C ARG A 43 -35.40 -2.37 28.93
N MET A 44 -36.28 -1.55 29.49
CA MET A 44 -36.30 -0.10 29.24
C MET A 44 -35.01 0.58 29.72
N LYS A 45 -34.53 0.28 30.93
CA LYS A 45 -33.24 0.80 31.44
C LYS A 45 -32.08 0.40 30.52
N SER A 46 -32.03 -0.85 30.04
CA SER A 46 -31.03 -1.33 29.08
C SER A 46 -31.08 -0.54 27.76
N LYS A 47 -32.27 -0.33 27.17
CA LYS A 47 -32.44 0.49 25.96
C LYS A 47 -31.97 1.93 26.14
N VAL A 48 -32.27 2.56 27.29
CA VAL A 48 -31.81 3.92 27.62
C VAL A 48 -30.29 3.97 27.74
N MET A 49 -29.67 2.99 28.41
CA MET A 49 -28.22 2.89 28.52
C MET A 49 -27.55 2.68 27.15
N GLN A 50 -28.13 1.84 26.28
CA GLN A 50 -27.64 1.63 24.93
C GLN A 50 -27.74 2.91 24.08
N LYS A 51 -28.84 3.67 24.19
CA LYS A 51 -28.99 4.99 23.53
C LYS A 51 -27.97 6.01 24.04
N ARG A 52 -27.69 6.04 25.35
CA ARG A 52 -26.64 6.89 25.94
C ARG A 52 -25.24 6.50 25.44
N ARG A 53 -24.91 5.20 25.38
CA ARG A 53 -23.63 4.70 24.82
C ARG A 53 -23.46 5.11 23.36
N ARG A 54 -24.49 4.95 22.52
CA ARG A 54 -24.47 5.38 21.10
C ARG A 54 -24.26 6.89 20.96
N LYS A 55 -24.94 7.71 21.77
CA LYS A 55 -24.73 9.17 21.78
C LYS A 55 -23.29 9.54 22.18
N LEU A 56 -22.73 8.88 23.20
CA LEU A 56 -21.35 9.12 23.63
C LEU A 56 -20.34 8.70 22.56
N GLN A 57 -20.54 7.54 21.92
CA GLN A 57 -19.73 7.09 20.79
C GLN A 57 -19.79 8.10 19.63
N LYS A 58 -20.98 8.59 19.27
CA LYS A 58 -21.16 9.62 18.24
C LYS A 58 -20.36 10.88 18.57
N ARG A 59 -20.48 11.42 19.79
CA ARG A 59 -19.71 12.60 20.24
C ARG A 59 -18.19 12.36 20.23
N ARG A 60 -17.74 11.16 20.60
CA ARG A 60 -16.31 10.78 20.53
C ARG A 60 -15.81 10.73 19.08
N MET A 61 -16.61 10.19 18.16
CA MET A 61 -16.30 10.18 16.73
C MET A 61 -16.27 11.59 16.14
N GLU A 62 -17.26 12.44 16.47
CA GLU A 62 -17.31 13.84 16.05
C GLU A 62 -16.09 14.63 16.55
N LYS A 63 -15.70 14.48 17.82
CA LYS A 63 -14.48 15.09 18.37
C LYS A 63 -13.21 14.60 17.65
N ARG A 64 -13.09 13.28 17.42
CA ARG A 64 -11.98 12.71 16.64
C ARG A 64 -11.93 13.26 15.21
N MET A 65 -13.08 13.40 14.57
CA MET A 65 -13.18 13.92 13.21
C MET A 65 -12.83 15.40 13.13
N SER A 66 -13.34 16.20 14.07
CA SER A 66 -13.00 17.62 14.22
C SER A 66 -11.50 17.80 14.45
N TYR A 67 -10.90 17.02 15.34
CA TYR A 67 -9.45 17.03 15.57
C TYR A 67 -8.65 16.65 14.32
N LYS A 68 -9.07 15.59 13.59
CA LYS A 68 -8.45 15.20 12.31
C LYS A 68 -8.54 16.33 11.27
N VAL A 69 -9.67 17.03 11.16
CA VAL A 69 -9.85 18.17 10.25
C VAL A 69 -8.95 19.35 10.64
N MET A 70 -8.91 19.69 11.93
CA MET A 70 -8.05 20.76 12.44
C MET A 70 -6.56 20.45 12.22
N LEU A 71 -6.13 19.21 12.46
CA LEU A 71 -4.76 18.78 12.20
C LEU A 71 -4.43 18.85 10.70
N LYS A 72 -5.33 18.39 9.82
CA LYS A 72 -5.18 18.52 8.36
C LYS A 72 -5.03 19.99 7.95
N ARG A 73 -5.83 20.91 8.50
CA ARG A 73 -5.73 22.36 8.25
C ARG A 73 -4.38 22.93 8.71
N LYS A 74 -3.92 22.58 9.91
CA LYS A 74 -2.59 23.01 10.43
C LYS A 74 -1.46 22.53 9.52
N VAL A 75 -1.47 21.25 9.14
CA VAL A 75 -0.47 20.67 8.22
C VAL A 75 -0.50 21.37 6.86
N MET A 76 -1.69 21.62 6.31
CA MET A 76 -1.85 22.37 5.06
C MET A 76 -1.28 23.79 5.16
N HIS A 77 -1.58 24.51 6.25
CA HIS A 77 -1.06 25.86 6.46
C HIS A 77 0.48 25.88 6.54
N LEU A 78 1.07 24.94 7.29
CA LEU A 78 2.53 24.78 7.35
C LEU A 78 3.16 24.47 5.98
N ARG A 79 2.51 23.61 5.18
CA ARG A 79 2.94 23.31 3.81
C ARG A 79 2.88 24.55 2.92
N ASN A 80 1.80 25.32 2.97
CA ASN A 80 1.66 26.55 2.20
C ASN A 80 2.71 27.59 2.61
N ARG A 81 2.98 27.77 3.91
CA ARG A 81 4.05 28.65 4.39
C ARG A 81 5.42 28.24 3.84
N LYS A 82 5.74 26.95 3.86
CA LYS A 82 6.99 26.43 3.26
C LYS A 82 7.07 26.70 1.75
N ARG A 83 5.95 26.52 1.02
CA ARG A 83 5.89 26.82 -0.43
C ARG A 83 6.20 28.30 -0.72
N VAL A 84 5.53 29.21 -0.01
CA VAL A 84 5.75 30.66 -0.17
C VAL A 84 7.20 31.03 0.16
N MET A 85 7.77 30.46 1.22
CA MET A 85 9.18 30.67 1.59
C MET A 85 10.13 30.21 0.48
N MET A 86 9.92 29.02 -0.09
CA MET A 86 10.75 28.49 -1.17
C MET A 86 10.68 29.38 -2.43
N ALA A 87 9.46 29.81 -2.80
CA ALA A 87 9.26 30.70 -3.94
C ALA A 87 9.97 32.06 -3.72
N ARG A 88 9.84 32.67 -2.54
CA ARG A 88 10.56 33.91 -2.20
C ARG A 88 12.07 33.76 -2.33
N LYS A 89 12.61 32.67 -1.78
CA LYS A 89 14.05 32.38 -1.89
C LYS A 89 14.50 32.19 -3.34
N ALA A 90 13.68 31.56 -4.18
CA ALA A 90 13.98 31.41 -5.61
C ALA A 90 14.06 32.78 -6.32
N ILE A 91 13.08 33.66 -6.06
CA ILE A 91 13.03 35.02 -6.63
C ILE A 91 14.21 35.86 -6.14
N GLU A 92 14.51 35.83 -4.84
CA GLU A 92 15.67 36.54 -4.28
C GLU A 92 16.98 36.08 -4.95
N ARG A 93 17.19 34.77 -5.11
CA ARG A 93 18.37 34.25 -5.81
C ARG A 93 18.40 34.70 -7.27
N TYR A 94 17.28 34.66 -7.96
CA TYR A 94 17.19 35.10 -9.36
C TYR A 94 17.55 36.58 -9.53
N ASN A 95 17.12 37.44 -8.60
CA ASN A 95 17.38 38.87 -8.68
C ASN A 95 18.83 39.22 -8.33
N TYR A 96 19.39 38.60 -7.30
CA TYR A 96 20.68 39.02 -6.72
C TYR A 96 21.88 38.15 -7.10
N ASP A 97 21.69 36.87 -7.49
CA ASP A 97 22.78 35.97 -7.90
C ASP A 97 22.82 35.83 -9.42
N SER A 98 23.78 36.51 -10.05
CA SER A 98 23.94 36.52 -11.52
C SER A 98 24.24 35.14 -12.11
N LYS A 99 24.99 34.30 -11.39
CA LYS A 99 25.30 32.92 -11.84
C LYS A 99 24.05 32.06 -11.80
N TYR A 100 23.27 32.17 -10.72
CA TYR A 100 22.00 31.47 -10.61
C TYR A 100 21.02 31.88 -11.71
N ARG A 101 20.86 33.19 -11.95
CA ARG A 101 20.00 33.72 -13.02
C ARG A 101 20.42 33.19 -14.38
N PHE A 102 21.69 33.32 -14.74
CA PHE A 102 22.21 32.83 -16.02
C PHE A 102 21.92 31.34 -16.21
N LEU A 103 22.24 30.51 -15.21
CA LEU A 103 22.01 29.07 -15.30
C LEU A 103 20.51 28.74 -15.41
N HIS A 104 19.67 29.41 -14.62
CA HIS A 104 18.22 29.22 -14.65
C HIS A 104 17.64 29.58 -16.01
N ASP A 105 18.09 30.68 -16.60
CA ASP A 105 17.66 31.12 -17.93
C ASP A 105 18.09 30.15 -19.03
N GLN A 106 19.35 29.71 -19.01
CA GLN A 106 19.86 28.75 -20.00
C GLN A 106 19.13 27.41 -19.92
N ILE A 107 18.90 26.89 -18.71
CA ILE A 107 18.13 25.65 -18.50
C ILE A 107 16.68 25.82 -18.97
N SER A 108 16.07 26.97 -18.68
CA SER A 108 14.69 27.26 -19.09
C SER A 108 14.55 27.32 -20.61
N SER A 109 15.50 27.97 -21.29
CA SER A 109 15.55 28.04 -22.76
C SER A 109 15.76 26.66 -23.37
N LEU A 110 16.72 25.88 -22.85
CA LEU A 110 16.98 24.52 -23.33
C LEU A 110 15.74 23.63 -23.21
N PHE A 111 15.02 23.67 -22.08
CA PHE A 111 13.78 22.90 -21.94
C PHE A 111 12.70 23.38 -22.92
N ALA A 112 12.54 24.69 -23.11
CA ALA A 112 11.55 25.21 -24.05
C ALA A 112 11.84 24.73 -25.48
N GLU A 113 13.07 24.91 -25.97
CA GLU A 113 13.49 24.48 -27.31
C GLU A 113 13.33 22.97 -27.52
N LEU A 114 13.76 22.15 -26.55
CA LEU A 114 13.64 20.70 -26.66
C LEU A 114 12.19 20.22 -26.60
N LEU A 115 11.36 20.80 -25.73
CA LEU A 115 9.96 20.41 -25.62
C LEU A 115 9.16 20.78 -26.87
N ASP A 116 9.47 21.90 -27.50
CA ASP A 116 8.84 22.34 -28.74
C ASP A 116 9.21 21.41 -29.91
N ALA A 117 10.50 21.14 -30.10
CA ALA A 117 10.97 20.18 -31.10
C ALA A 117 10.41 18.76 -30.87
N ASP A 118 10.37 18.30 -29.61
CA ASP A 118 9.80 17.01 -29.25
C ASP A 118 8.31 16.92 -29.59
N LEU A 119 7.57 18.03 -29.42
CA LEU A 119 6.15 18.10 -29.77
C LEU A 119 5.96 18.04 -31.29
N GLU A 120 6.80 18.71 -32.08
CA GLU A 120 6.80 18.59 -33.54
C GLU A 120 7.11 17.16 -34.02
N TYR A 121 8.07 16.48 -33.40
CA TYR A 121 8.35 15.08 -33.67
C TYR A 121 7.16 14.18 -33.33
N LEU A 122 6.45 14.47 -32.24
CA LEU A 122 5.24 13.74 -31.87
C LEU A 122 4.12 13.95 -32.89
N ILE A 123 3.88 15.19 -33.32
CA ILE A 123 2.84 15.52 -34.31
C ILE A 123 3.15 14.89 -35.67
N SER A 124 4.43 14.85 -36.07
CA SER A 124 4.88 14.20 -37.31
C SER A 124 5.00 12.67 -37.21
N GLY A 125 4.70 12.07 -36.06
CA GLY A 125 4.74 10.62 -35.84
C GLY A 125 6.16 10.03 -35.68
N GLN A 126 7.19 10.86 -35.58
CA GLN A 126 8.59 10.45 -35.44
C GLN A 126 8.96 10.18 -33.97
N ILE A 127 8.30 9.19 -33.36
CA ILE A 127 8.42 8.89 -31.91
C ILE A 127 9.88 8.58 -31.51
N THR A 128 10.67 7.94 -32.38
CA THR A 128 12.06 7.58 -32.11
C THR A 128 13.01 8.77 -31.99
N LYS A 129 12.59 9.97 -32.44
CA LYS A 129 13.38 11.21 -32.34
C LYS A 129 13.04 12.03 -31.10
N ILE A 130 11.97 11.68 -30.38
CA ILE A 130 11.56 12.38 -29.16
C ILE A 130 12.67 12.22 -28.10
N SER A 131 13.15 13.34 -27.60
CA SER A 131 14.17 13.39 -26.57
C SER A 131 13.61 13.03 -25.19
N LEU A 132 14.50 12.87 -24.21
CA LEU A 132 14.11 12.67 -22.81
C LEU A 132 13.78 14.00 -22.09
N ALA A 133 13.66 15.13 -22.79
CA ALA A 133 13.44 16.44 -22.18
C ALA A 133 12.18 16.45 -21.31
N SER A 134 11.06 15.91 -21.81
CA SER A 134 9.80 15.81 -21.05
C SER A 134 9.89 14.95 -19.78
N LYS A 135 10.78 13.95 -19.75
CA LYS A 135 11.06 13.11 -18.57
C LYS A 135 11.77 13.91 -17.48
N TRP A 136 12.76 14.72 -17.86
CA TRP A 136 13.57 15.51 -16.94
C TRP A 136 12.97 16.87 -16.60
N CYS A 137 12.10 17.42 -17.45
CA CYS A 137 11.36 18.63 -17.18
C CYS A 137 10.50 18.43 -15.93
N PRO A 138 10.62 19.28 -14.90
CA PRO A 138 9.84 19.12 -13.68
C PRO A 138 8.34 19.13 -13.94
N SER A 139 7.62 18.28 -13.20
CA SER A 139 6.15 18.40 -13.14
C SER A 139 5.77 19.67 -12.39
N LEU A 140 4.66 20.29 -12.80
CA LEU A 140 4.06 21.40 -12.06
C LEU A 140 3.91 21.03 -10.57
N ASP A 141 4.21 21.98 -9.69
CA ASP A 141 4.07 21.79 -8.24
C ASP A 141 4.94 20.67 -7.64
N SER A 142 5.91 20.14 -8.39
CA SER A 142 6.94 19.26 -7.84
C SER A 142 7.80 19.99 -6.81
N SER A 143 8.57 19.24 -6.02
CA SER A 143 9.53 19.84 -5.08
C SER A 143 10.54 20.75 -5.77
N TYR A 144 10.99 20.36 -6.98
CA TYR A 144 11.91 21.13 -7.81
C TYR A 144 11.25 22.42 -8.31
N ASP A 145 10.08 22.33 -8.93
CA ASP A 145 9.36 23.51 -9.43
C ASP A 145 9.01 24.49 -8.30
N ARG A 146 8.63 23.99 -7.12
CA ARG A 146 8.36 24.85 -5.95
C ARG A 146 9.59 25.58 -5.42
N SER A 147 10.80 25.07 -5.66
CA SER A 147 12.04 25.66 -5.16
C SER A 147 12.79 26.49 -6.20
N THR A 148 12.48 26.34 -7.49
CA THR A 148 13.15 27.05 -8.59
C THR A 148 12.21 27.87 -9.48
N LEU A 149 10.90 27.60 -9.45
CA LEU A 149 9.90 28.18 -10.35
C LEU A 149 10.23 27.97 -11.84
N ILE A 150 10.99 26.92 -12.15
CA ILE A 150 11.49 26.68 -13.51
C ILE A 150 10.37 26.42 -14.51
N CYS A 151 9.24 25.80 -14.11
CA CYS A 151 8.16 25.55 -15.05
C CYS A 151 7.53 26.87 -15.55
N GLU A 152 7.38 27.87 -14.68
CA GLU A 152 6.91 29.20 -15.11
C GLU A 152 7.87 29.83 -16.12
N SER A 153 9.17 29.72 -15.87
CA SER A 153 10.22 30.25 -16.76
C SER A 153 10.24 29.58 -18.13
N VAL A 154 10.03 28.26 -18.19
CA VAL A 154 9.91 27.48 -19.44
C VAL A 154 8.64 27.88 -20.18
N VAL A 155 7.50 27.96 -19.48
CA VAL A 155 6.21 28.32 -20.06
C VAL A 155 6.23 29.72 -20.66
N ARG A 156 6.84 30.71 -19.98
CA ARG A 156 6.96 32.08 -20.51
C ARG A 156 7.79 32.16 -21.80
N ARG A 157 8.65 31.17 -22.07
CA ARG A 157 9.42 31.07 -23.32
C ARG A 157 8.65 30.35 -24.43
N LEU A 158 7.91 29.29 -24.08
CA LEU A 158 7.05 28.57 -25.02
C LEU A 158 5.85 29.41 -25.48
N PHE A 159 5.22 30.13 -24.56
CA PHE A 159 4.07 30.99 -24.83
C PHE A 159 4.50 32.44 -24.59
N GLN A 160 4.95 33.09 -25.65
CA GLN A 160 5.25 34.53 -25.59
C GLN A 160 3.95 35.31 -25.46
N TYR A 161 3.87 36.19 -24.45
CA TYR A 161 2.68 36.96 -24.11
C TYR A 161 2.12 37.75 -25.31
N ASP A 162 2.99 38.34 -26.13
CA ASP A 162 2.61 39.13 -27.29
C ASP A 162 2.01 38.32 -28.45
N SER A 163 2.24 37.01 -28.47
CA SER A 163 1.78 36.10 -29.53
C SER A 163 0.39 35.50 -29.26
N CYS A 164 -0.22 35.78 -28.11
CA CYS A 164 -1.53 35.23 -27.72
C CYS A 164 -2.55 36.35 -27.47
N PRO A 165 -3.38 36.69 -28.48
CA PRO A 165 -4.42 37.73 -28.35
C PRO A 165 -5.45 37.45 -27.25
N GLU A 166 -5.59 36.18 -26.84
CA GLU A 166 -6.55 35.68 -25.87
C GLU A 166 -6.31 36.21 -24.44
N TYR A 167 -5.09 36.66 -24.11
CA TYR A 167 -4.71 37.09 -22.75
C TYR A 167 -4.60 38.60 -22.56
N ARG A 168 -5.00 39.40 -23.57
CA ARG A 168 -5.03 40.87 -23.44
C ARG A 168 -6.14 41.30 -22.48
N GLY A 169 -5.77 41.58 -21.23
CA GLY A 169 -6.67 42.18 -20.23
C GLY A 169 -6.81 41.41 -18.91
N ASP A 170 -6.22 40.22 -18.80
CA ASP A 170 -6.25 39.42 -17.59
C ASP A 170 -5.16 39.79 -16.57
N ASP A 171 -5.43 39.52 -15.28
CA ASP A 171 -4.44 39.61 -14.20
C ASP A 171 -3.27 38.65 -14.48
N GLU A 172 -2.03 39.11 -14.27
CA GLU A 172 -0.81 38.34 -14.57
C GLU A 172 -0.81 36.96 -13.88
N SER A 173 -1.43 36.86 -12.71
CA SER A 173 -1.60 35.61 -11.97
C SER A 173 -2.46 34.59 -12.71
N HIS A 174 -3.52 35.05 -13.39
CA HIS A 174 -4.44 34.20 -14.16
C HIS A 174 -3.72 33.65 -15.40
N TYR A 175 -3.02 34.52 -16.12
CA TYR A 175 -2.17 34.15 -17.24
C TYR A 175 -1.18 33.04 -16.86
N VAL A 176 -0.37 33.26 -15.83
CA VAL A 176 0.65 32.28 -15.39
C VAL A 176 0.02 30.94 -15.01
N TYR A 177 -1.15 30.93 -14.37
CA TYR A 177 -1.85 29.70 -14.04
C TYR A 177 -2.27 28.92 -15.29
N GLU A 178 -2.88 29.60 -16.26
CA GLU A 178 -3.37 28.98 -17.50
C GLU A 178 -2.23 28.42 -18.34
N VAL A 179 -1.20 29.22 -18.60
CA VAL A 179 -0.08 28.76 -19.43
C VAL A 179 0.70 27.62 -18.77
N ARG A 180 0.78 27.58 -17.43
CA ARG A 180 1.34 26.44 -16.71
C ARG A 180 0.49 25.19 -16.91
N ASP A 181 -0.83 25.28 -16.82
CA ASP A 181 -1.70 24.14 -17.08
C ASP A 181 -1.63 23.67 -18.54
N ARG A 182 -1.45 24.60 -19.49
CA ARG A 182 -1.18 24.28 -20.90
C ARG A 182 0.12 23.50 -21.08
N LEU A 183 1.24 23.91 -20.47
CA LEU A 183 2.49 23.10 -20.49
C LEU A 183 2.24 21.65 -20.08
N ARG A 184 1.46 21.44 -19.00
CA ARG A 184 1.15 20.08 -18.56
C ARG A 184 0.31 19.32 -19.57
N LYS A 185 -0.76 19.93 -20.10
CA LYS A 185 -1.73 19.26 -20.98
C LYS A 185 -1.24 19.07 -22.42
N GLU A 186 -0.62 20.10 -22.98
CA GLU A 186 -0.20 20.18 -24.39
C GLU A 186 1.19 19.59 -24.62
N TYR A 187 2.11 19.66 -23.65
CA TYR A 187 3.48 19.17 -23.82
C TYR A 187 3.77 17.94 -22.93
N LEU A 188 3.76 18.10 -21.61
CA LEU A 188 4.30 17.07 -20.71
C LEU A 188 3.50 15.77 -20.74
N VAL A 189 2.17 15.82 -20.69
CA VAL A 189 1.33 14.61 -20.72
C VAL A 189 1.45 13.83 -22.03
N PRO A 190 1.33 14.43 -23.23
CA PRO A 190 1.46 13.69 -24.48
C PRO A 190 2.89 13.18 -24.72
N LEU A 191 3.92 13.99 -24.46
CA LEU A 191 5.31 13.57 -24.64
C LEU A 191 5.69 12.42 -23.71
N ARG A 192 5.35 12.50 -22.42
CA ARG A 192 5.62 11.41 -21.46
C ARG A 192 4.83 10.14 -21.77
N ARG A 193 3.68 10.25 -22.44
CA ARG A 193 2.93 9.10 -22.94
C ARG A 193 3.63 8.47 -24.14
N ALA A 194 4.15 9.26 -25.06
CA ALA A 194 4.93 8.78 -26.20
C ALA A 194 6.21 8.06 -25.76
N LEU A 195 6.83 8.53 -24.66
CA LEU A 195 7.96 7.88 -23.99
C LEU A 195 7.58 6.68 -23.11
N GLU A 196 6.29 6.33 -23.03
CA GLU A 196 5.77 5.21 -22.24
C GLU A 196 6.19 5.25 -20.75
N LEU A 197 6.28 6.44 -20.14
CA LEU A 197 6.73 6.57 -18.76
C LEU A 197 5.74 5.91 -17.76
N PRO A 198 6.23 5.13 -16.78
CA PRO A 198 5.38 4.40 -15.84
C PRO A 198 4.37 5.28 -15.09
N GLU A 199 4.79 6.50 -14.70
CA GLU A 199 4.00 7.44 -13.93
C GLU A 199 2.68 7.81 -14.62
N ILE A 200 2.66 7.88 -15.96
CA ILE A 200 1.47 8.23 -16.74
C ILE A 200 0.39 7.15 -16.59
N TYR A 201 0.78 5.87 -16.67
CA TYR A 201 -0.12 4.74 -16.55
C TYR A 201 -0.55 4.49 -15.11
N VAL A 202 0.42 4.56 -14.18
CA VAL A 202 0.20 4.37 -12.74
C VAL A 202 -0.75 5.44 -12.20
N CYS A 203 -0.55 6.72 -12.54
CA CYS A 203 -1.45 7.80 -12.10
C CYS A 203 -2.84 7.71 -12.73
N ALA A 204 -2.96 7.18 -13.95
CA ALA A 204 -4.24 6.95 -14.62
C ALA A 204 -4.92 5.65 -14.18
N ASN A 205 -4.28 4.86 -13.31
CA ASN A 205 -4.70 3.51 -12.93
C ASN A 205 -4.94 2.59 -14.16
N LYS A 206 -4.10 2.74 -15.19
CA LYS A 206 -4.12 1.96 -16.45
C LYS A 206 -2.95 0.97 -16.48
N TRP A 207 -2.91 0.08 -15.50
CA TRP A 207 -1.82 -0.87 -15.31
C TRP A 207 -1.71 -1.90 -16.45
N ASP A 208 -2.83 -2.27 -17.08
CA ASP A 208 -2.86 -3.21 -18.22
C ASP A 208 -2.05 -2.74 -19.44
N LYS A 209 -1.72 -1.44 -19.51
CA LYS A 209 -0.96 -0.85 -20.63
C LYS A 209 0.52 -0.66 -20.30
N LEU A 210 0.93 -0.95 -19.07
CA LEU A 210 2.28 -0.75 -18.61
C LEU A 210 3.15 -1.94 -19.02
N GLN A 211 4.24 -1.69 -19.75
CA GLN A 211 5.19 -2.74 -20.12
C GLN A 211 6.23 -2.90 -19.01
N TYR A 212 6.05 -3.91 -18.16
CA TYR A 212 6.93 -4.16 -17.00
C TYR A 212 8.40 -4.38 -17.41
N ASP A 213 8.64 -5.03 -18.55
CA ASP A 213 9.99 -5.31 -19.07
C ASP A 213 10.82 -4.05 -19.35
N ARG A 214 10.16 -2.90 -19.61
CA ARG A 214 10.82 -1.62 -19.89
C ARG A 214 11.05 -0.77 -18.64
N ILE A 215 10.52 -1.19 -17.49
CA ILE A 215 10.61 -0.41 -16.25
C ILE A 215 11.99 -0.62 -15.65
N THR A 216 12.69 0.48 -15.39
CA THR A 216 14.00 0.41 -14.76
C THR A 216 13.89 0.01 -13.29
N PRO A 217 14.92 -0.63 -12.73
CA PRO A 217 14.98 -0.97 -11.30
C PRO A 217 14.70 0.21 -10.37
N THR A 218 15.26 1.37 -10.69
CA THR A 218 15.06 2.59 -9.90
C THR A 218 13.60 3.05 -9.88
N ALA A 219 12.89 2.93 -11.01
CA ALA A 219 11.47 3.28 -11.08
C ALA A 219 10.61 2.27 -10.29
N MET A 220 10.92 0.98 -10.39
CA MET A 220 10.26 -0.05 -9.57
C MET A 220 10.43 0.20 -8.08
N GLU A 221 11.65 0.54 -7.62
CA GLU A 221 11.88 0.84 -6.20
C GLU A 221 11.16 2.12 -5.77
N THR A 222 11.18 3.17 -6.61
CA THR A 222 10.49 4.44 -6.33
C THR A 222 8.98 4.26 -6.16
N TYR A 223 8.36 3.45 -7.01
CA TYR A 223 6.91 3.22 -7.00
C TYR A 223 6.50 1.91 -6.36
N LYS A 224 7.42 1.26 -5.65
CA LYS A 224 7.27 -0.08 -5.02
C LYS A 224 5.92 -0.26 -4.35
N ARG A 225 5.49 0.69 -3.52
CA ARG A 225 4.20 0.65 -2.80
C ARG A 225 2.97 0.67 -3.70
N LEU A 226 3.04 1.35 -4.85
CA LEU A 226 1.93 1.42 -5.80
C LEU A 226 1.81 0.09 -6.56
N PHE A 227 2.94 -0.44 -7.04
CA PHE A 227 3.01 -1.80 -7.61
C PHE A 227 2.46 -2.83 -6.60
N TYR A 228 2.93 -2.81 -5.34
CA TYR A 228 2.42 -3.66 -4.26
C TYR A 228 0.89 -3.61 -4.07
N LYS A 229 0.29 -2.42 -4.22
CA LYS A 229 -1.13 -2.24 -3.98
C LYS A 229 -1.97 -2.74 -5.16
N HIS A 230 -1.49 -2.55 -6.37
CA HIS A 230 -2.17 -2.98 -7.59
C HIS A 230 -2.07 -4.50 -7.77
N ASP A 231 -0.85 -5.04 -7.68
CA ASP A 231 -0.54 -6.45 -7.97
C ASP A 231 -0.92 -7.37 -6.80
N ARG A 232 -1.80 -6.88 -5.93
CA ARG A 232 -2.25 -7.57 -4.72
C ARG A 232 -3.08 -8.83 -5.06
N GLU A 233 -3.49 -9.07 -6.31
CA GLU A 233 -4.44 -10.16 -6.62
C GLU A 233 -4.03 -11.09 -7.77
N SER A 234 -3.00 -10.79 -8.56
CA SER A 234 -2.78 -11.42 -9.88
C SER A 234 -1.61 -12.41 -9.96
N ILE A 235 -1.45 -13.30 -8.98
CA ILE A 235 -0.41 -14.34 -9.08
C ILE A 235 -0.98 -15.71 -8.76
N ASN A 236 -0.65 -16.68 -9.60
CA ASN A 236 -0.85 -18.10 -9.36
C ASN A 236 0.50 -18.79 -9.61
N PRO A 237 1.22 -19.25 -8.57
CA PRO A 237 2.52 -19.86 -8.75
C PRO A 237 2.40 -21.17 -9.55
N GLU A 238 3.38 -21.39 -10.42
CA GLU A 238 3.51 -22.59 -11.24
C GLU A 238 4.80 -23.33 -10.90
N PHE A 239 4.74 -24.65 -10.97
CA PHE A 239 5.92 -25.50 -10.83
C PHE A 239 6.53 -25.67 -12.22
N VAL A 240 7.79 -25.25 -12.36
CA VAL A 240 8.55 -25.38 -13.60
C VAL A 240 9.81 -26.17 -13.28
N ASN A 241 10.08 -27.20 -14.08
CA ASN A 241 11.35 -27.91 -14.02
C ASN A 241 12.39 -27.10 -14.80
N ILE A 242 13.53 -26.83 -14.18
CA ILE A 242 14.63 -26.10 -14.84
C ILE A 242 15.28 -27.04 -15.86
N GLU A 243 15.21 -26.67 -17.14
CA GLU A 243 15.81 -27.44 -18.23
C GLU A 243 17.23 -26.96 -18.55
N GLY A 244 18.04 -27.84 -19.14
CA GLY A 244 19.41 -27.56 -19.56
C GLY A 244 20.46 -28.44 -18.89
N ASN A 245 21.46 -28.85 -19.68
CA ASN A 245 22.52 -29.76 -19.23
C ASN A 245 23.72 -29.02 -18.61
N ASP A 246 23.90 -27.74 -18.95
CA ASP A 246 24.97 -26.87 -18.46
C ASP A 246 24.40 -25.57 -17.86
N LEU A 247 25.26 -24.81 -17.16
CA LEU A 247 24.86 -23.57 -16.48
C LEU A 247 24.33 -22.52 -17.46
N GLY A 248 24.94 -22.39 -18.65
CA GLY A 248 24.51 -21.42 -19.65
C GLY A 248 23.12 -21.73 -20.18
N SER A 249 22.86 -23.00 -20.49
CA SER A 249 21.55 -23.49 -20.90
C SER A 249 20.49 -23.26 -19.83
N LYS A 250 20.80 -23.52 -18.55
CA LYS A 250 19.88 -23.24 -17.43
C LYS A 250 19.59 -21.76 -17.24
N ILE A 251 20.59 -20.88 -17.38
CA ILE A 251 20.41 -19.43 -17.31
C ILE A 251 19.53 -18.94 -18.47
N ASN A 252 19.77 -19.44 -19.69
CA ASN A 252 18.95 -19.09 -20.85
C ASN A 252 17.50 -19.56 -20.69
N PHE A 253 17.29 -20.76 -20.14
CA PHE A 253 15.96 -21.24 -19.79
C PHE A 253 15.27 -20.30 -18.78
N LEU A 254 15.94 -19.96 -17.68
CA LEU A 254 15.37 -19.05 -16.67
C LEU A 254 15.06 -17.66 -17.24
N ARG A 255 15.88 -17.14 -18.16
CA ARG A 255 15.63 -15.87 -18.87
C ARG A 255 14.45 -15.94 -19.83
N SER A 256 14.15 -17.11 -20.37
CA SER A 256 13.01 -17.33 -21.28
C SER A 256 11.68 -17.44 -20.55
N LEU A 257 11.70 -17.72 -19.24
CA LEU A 257 10.49 -17.75 -18.44
C LEU A 257 9.88 -16.34 -18.37
N PRO A 258 8.54 -16.22 -18.47
CA PRO A 258 7.89 -14.93 -18.32
C PRO A 258 8.25 -14.35 -16.95
N MET A 259 8.67 -13.08 -16.92
CA MET A 259 8.87 -12.35 -15.68
C MET A 259 7.54 -12.36 -14.91
N CYS A 260 7.48 -13.14 -13.84
CA CYS A 260 6.29 -13.21 -13.01
C CYS A 260 6.26 -11.99 -12.11
N GLU A 261 5.14 -11.25 -12.16
CA GLU A 261 4.86 -10.10 -11.30
C GLU A 261 4.67 -10.55 -9.85
N ARG A 262 5.78 -10.76 -9.12
CA ARG A 262 5.84 -11.17 -7.72
C ARG A 262 5.20 -12.55 -7.44
N SER A 263 5.46 -13.08 -6.25
CA SER A 263 4.81 -14.27 -5.69
C SER A 263 4.32 -13.92 -4.29
N LYS A 264 3.07 -14.24 -3.96
CA LYS A 264 2.68 -14.28 -2.54
C LYS A 264 3.12 -15.61 -1.96
N SER A 265 3.87 -15.55 -0.88
CA SER A 265 4.27 -16.72 -0.09
C SER A 265 3.07 -17.63 0.24
N VAL A 266 1.96 -17.06 0.72
CA VAL A 266 0.73 -17.82 1.01
C VAL A 266 0.23 -18.62 -0.20
N GLN A 267 0.30 -18.06 -1.41
CA GLN A 267 -0.13 -18.76 -2.62
C GLN A 267 0.85 -19.87 -3.01
N LEU A 268 2.15 -19.67 -2.79
CA LEU A 268 3.17 -20.72 -2.98
C LEU A 268 2.90 -21.91 -2.06
N PHE A 269 2.69 -21.65 -0.77
CA PHE A 269 2.35 -22.71 0.19
C PHE A 269 0.98 -23.35 -0.13
N ASP A 270 -0.03 -22.56 -0.50
CA ASP A 270 -1.31 -23.12 -0.91
C ASP A 270 -1.20 -24.01 -2.15
N LYS A 271 -0.34 -23.65 -3.10
CA LYS A 271 -0.04 -24.45 -4.29
C LYS A 271 0.71 -25.74 -3.93
N ILE A 272 1.73 -25.67 -3.08
CA ILE A 272 2.45 -26.85 -2.56
C ILE A 272 1.46 -27.80 -1.88
N LEU A 273 0.67 -27.29 -0.93
CA LEU A 273 -0.30 -28.10 -0.19
C LEU A 273 -1.36 -28.70 -1.11
N LYS A 274 -1.93 -27.92 -2.04
CA LYS A 274 -2.92 -28.39 -3.01
C LYS A 274 -2.35 -29.51 -3.89
N THR A 275 -1.10 -29.37 -4.30
CA THR A 275 -0.42 -30.34 -5.17
C THR A 275 -0.07 -31.61 -4.39
N ALA A 276 0.44 -31.49 -3.17
CA ALA A 276 0.69 -32.63 -2.27
C ALA A 276 -0.59 -33.45 -2.02
N LYS A 277 -1.73 -32.78 -1.78
CA LYS A 277 -3.03 -33.43 -1.63
C LYS A 277 -3.51 -34.10 -2.91
N GLY A 278 -3.34 -33.45 -4.06
CA GLY A 278 -3.71 -34.00 -5.37
C GLY A 278 -2.91 -35.26 -5.73
N LEU A 279 -1.62 -35.25 -5.40
CA LEU A 279 -0.71 -36.38 -5.61
C LEU A 279 -0.79 -37.46 -4.52
N LYS A 280 -1.57 -37.24 -3.45
CA LYS A 280 -1.64 -38.11 -2.27
C LYS A 280 -0.26 -38.44 -1.71
N LEU A 281 0.59 -37.41 -1.57
CA LEU A 281 1.94 -37.56 -1.07
C LEU A 281 1.95 -38.20 0.32
N SER A 282 2.90 -39.10 0.58
CA SER A 282 3.20 -39.53 1.95
C SER A 282 3.80 -38.37 2.74
N LYS A 283 3.74 -38.44 4.08
CA LYS A 283 4.32 -37.42 4.95
C LYS A 283 5.83 -37.27 4.77
N GLU A 284 6.51 -38.39 4.53
CA GLU A 284 7.97 -38.48 4.34
C GLU A 284 8.43 -37.82 3.04
N ASN A 285 7.60 -37.82 2.00
CA ASN A 285 7.93 -37.24 0.71
C ASN A 285 7.61 -35.73 0.63
N MET A 286 7.13 -35.14 1.72
CA MET A 286 6.76 -33.73 1.75
C MET A 286 8.01 -32.85 1.62
N ILE A 287 7.87 -31.74 0.91
CA ILE A 287 8.94 -30.74 0.80
C ILE A 287 9.30 -30.25 2.20
N GLU A 288 10.56 -30.41 2.59
CA GLU A 288 11.06 -29.97 3.89
C GLU A 288 11.39 -28.48 3.89
N ARG A 289 11.98 -27.99 2.78
CA ARG A 289 12.53 -26.64 2.71
C ARG A 289 12.30 -26.01 1.33
N VAL A 290 11.99 -24.73 1.34
CA VAL A 290 11.83 -23.88 0.17
C VAL A 290 12.87 -22.77 0.23
N PHE A 291 13.74 -22.70 -0.78
CA PHE A 291 14.69 -21.60 -0.96
C PHE A 291 14.07 -20.54 -1.86
N VAL A 292 14.06 -19.29 -1.40
CA VAL A 292 13.52 -18.15 -2.12
C VAL A 292 14.63 -17.16 -2.39
N TYR A 293 14.96 -16.97 -3.67
CA TYR A 293 15.96 -16.03 -4.14
C TYR A 293 15.27 -14.73 -4.58
N ASP A 294 15.58 -13.60 -3.92
CA ASP A 294 14.92 -12.32 -4.19
C ASP A 294 15.92 -11.18 -4.34
N PHE A 295 15.94 -10.57 -5.52
CA PHE A 295 16.82 -9.45 -5.87
C PHE A 295 16.30 -8.08 -5.38
N TRP A 296 15.04 -7.96 -4.96
CA TRP A 296 14.41 -6.66 -4.72
C TRP A 296 14.12 -6.38 -3.24
N GLY A 297 14.65 -7.23 -2.35
CA GLY A 297 14.42 -7.17 -0.90
C GLY A 297 12.93 -7.21 -0.55
N PHE A 298 12.11 -7.81 -1.41
CA PHE A 298 10.69 -8.00 -1.16
C PHE A 298 10.47 -9.03 -0.05
N CYS A 299 11.35 -10.03 0.11
CA CYS A 299 11.36 -11.06 1.16
C CYS A 299 11.23 -10.50 2.58
N ASN A 300 11.81 -9.33 2.85
CA ASN A 300 11.69 -8.66 4.15
C ASN A 300 10.28 -8.13 4.44
N ASN A 301 9.42 -8.02 3.42
CA ASN A 301 7.99 -7.71 3.52
C ASN A 301 7.09 -8.90 3.06
N TYR A 302 7.64 -10.12 2.90
CA TYR A 302 6.92 -11.30 2.35
C TYR A 302 5.87 -11.90 3.28
N PHE A 303 5.94 -11.59 4.56
CA PHE A 303 4.94 -11.99 5.54
C PHE A 303 4.65 -10.79 6.40
N ASP A 304 3.37 -10.55 6.69
CA ASP A 304 3.02 -9.93 7.96
C ASP A 304 3.35 -10.99 9.03
N TRP A 305 4.65 -11.14 9.34
CA TRP A 305 5.21 -12.20 10.19
C TRP A 305 4.56 -12.26 11.57
N GLU A 306 3.88 -11.20 11.99
CA GLU A 306 3.12 -11.15 13.23
C GLU A 306 1.82 -11.99 13.21
N LYS A 307 1.32 -12.45 12.05
CA LYS A 307 -0.02 -13.10 11.96
C LYS A 307 -0.17 -14.28 10.99
N GLU A 308 0.62 -14.34 9.93
CA GLU A 308 0.41 -15.31 8.83
C GLU A 308 1.08 -16.70 9.00
N PRO A 309 2.21 -16.88 9.72
CA PRO A 309 2.88 -18.18 9.80
C PRO A 309 2.08 -19.24 10.55
N GLU A 310 1.44 -18.87 11.66
CA GLU A 310 0.71 -19.80 12.53
C GLU A 310 -0.51 -20.38 11.84
N ALA A 311 -1.27 -19.53 11.13
CA ALA A 311 -2.44 -19.95 10.37
C ALA A 311 -2.08 -20.93 9.24
N MET A 312 -0.92 -20.75 8.61
CA MET A 312 -0.43 -21.65 7.56
C MET A 312 0.10 -22.96 8.11
N ARG A 313 0.84 -22.95 9.23
CA ARG A 313 1.25 -24.19 9.92
C ARG A 313 0.04 -25.00 10.33
N GLU A 314 -0.96 -24.38 10.96
CA GLU A 314 -2.21 -25.05 11.34
C GLU A 314 -2.94 -25.63 10.12
N LYS A 315 -2.95 -24.91 8.99
CA LYS A 315 -3.54 -25.40 7.74
C LYS A 315 -2.83 -26.65 7.23
N TYR A 316 -1.51 -26.72 7.28
CA TYR A 316 -0.75 -27.90 6.87
C TYR A 316 -0.99 -29.08 7.80
N GLU A 317 -0.95 -28.86 9.11
CA GLU A 317 -1.18 -29.89 10.14
C GLU A 317 -2.58 -30.50 10.01
N ARG A 318 -3.62 -29.68 9.81
CA ARG A 318 -4.99 -30.15 9.57
C ARG A 318 -5.12 -31.03 8.32
N ASN A 319 -4.19 -30.90 7.37
CA ASN A 319 -4.13 -31.72 6.16
C ASN A 319 -3.13 -32.88 6.28
N GLY A 320 -2.56 -33.11 7.46
CA GLY A 320 -1.66 -34.21 7.75
C GLY A 320 -0.22 -34.02 7.28
N TYR A 321 0.17 -32.81 6.88
CA TYR A 321 1.51 -32.48 6.39
C TYR A 321 2.23 -31.52 7.35
N ALA A 322 3.55 -31.61 7.41
CA ALA A 322 4.37 -30.55 7.99
C ALA A 322 4.51 -29.41 6.99
N MET A 323 4.49 -28.16 7.47
CA MET A 323 4.75 -27.00 6.62
C MET A 323 6.26 -26.93 6.32
N PRO A 324 6.67 -26.75 5.05
CA PRO A 324 8.07 -26.54 4.70
C PRO A 324 8.66 -25.31 5.38
N ASP A 325 9.93 -25.39 5.76
CA ASP A 325 10.70 -24.22 6.18
C ASP A 325 11.03 -23.32 4.98
N ILE A 326 11.15 -22.02 5.24
CA ILE A 326 11.49 -21.03 4.22
C ILE A 326 12.87 -20.46 4.53
N VAL A 327 13.74 -20.49 3.54
CA VAL A 327 15.01 -19.75 3.57
C VAL A 327 14.92 -18.68 2.48
N CYS A 328 14.79 -17.43 2.90
CA CYS A 328 14.82 -16.28 2.00
C CYS A 328 16.26 -15.78 1.86
N TRP A 329 16.77 -15.80 0.64
CA TRP A 329 18.05 -15.23 0.27
C TRP A 329 17.83 -13.89 -0.41
N ASP A 330 18.20 -12.81 0.27
CA ASP A 330 18.20 -11.47 -0.30
C ASP A 330 19.46 -11.30 -1.17
N ILE A 331 19.25 -11.14 -2.48
CA ILE A 331 20.32 -10.96 -3.47
C ILE A 331 20.54 -9.46 -3.75
N SER A 332 19.72 -8.57 -3.18
CA SER A 332 19.90 -7.11 -3.30
C SER A 332 21.08 -6.58 -2.50
N ASP A 333 21.53 -7.34 -1.48
CA ASP A 333 22.66 -7.01 -0.63
C ASP A 333 23.97 -7.34 -1.37
N GLU A 334 24.25 -6.56 -2.41
CA GLU A 334 25.60 -6.34 -2.94
C GLU A 334 26.45 -5.63 -1.88
N SER A 335 26.64 -6.25 -0.71
CA SER A 335 27.84 -5.93 0.04
C SER A 335 28.99 -6.53 -0.79
N GLU A 336 29.84 -5.66 -1.31
CA GLU A 336 31.10 -5.99 -2.00
C GLU A 336 31.89 -7.08 -1.26
N ALA A 337 31.71 -7.16 0.07
CA ALA A 337 32.23 -8.19 0.95
C ALA A 337 31.70 -9.62 0.65
N SER A 338 30.42 -9.81 0.33
CA SER A 338 29.84 -11.13 0.04
C SER A 338 30.41 -11.73 -1.24
N PHE A 339 30.58 -10.90 -2.28
CA PHE A 339 31.13 -11.32 -3.57
C PHE A 339 32.65 -11.55 -3.47
N LYS A 340 33.34 -10.75 -2.64
CA LYS A 340 34.75 -10.93 -2.33
C LYS A 340 35.01 -12.23 -1.56
N ILE A 341 34.22 -12.55 -0.53
CA ILE A 341 34.32 -13.82 0.22
C ILE A 341 34.08 -15.03 -0.69
N PHE A 342 33.15 -14.91 -1.64
CA PHE A 342 32.89 -15.96 -2.63
C PHE A 342 34.08 -16.18 -3.58
N LEU A 343 34.71 -15.11 -4.06
CA LEU A 343 35.88 -15.18 -4.94
C LEU A 343 37.15 -15.64 -4.21
N GLU A 344 37.35 -15.22 -2.95
CA GLU A 344 38.50 -15.60 -2.12
C GLU A 344 38.36 -17.03 -1.55
N GLY A 345 37.14 -17.56 -1.46
CA GLY A 345 36.85 -18.92 -0.99
C GLY A 345 36.76 -19.98 -2.09
N ASP A 346 37.32 -19.74 -3.28
CA ASP A 346 37.24 -20.66 -4.45
C ASP A 346 35.80 -21.13 -4.77
N GLY A 347 34.82 -20.25 -4.59
CA GLY A 347 33.41 -20.55 -4.82
C GLY A 347 32.69 -21.31 -3.69
N VAL A 348 33.35 -21.53 -2.55
CA VAL A 348 32.74 -22.14 -1.35
C VAL A 348 32.28 -21.05 -0.39
N PHE A 349 30.96 -20.97 -0.17
CA PHE A 349 30.34 -19.97 0.69
C PHE A 349 30.28 -20.45 2.15
N GLY A 350 31.26 -20.07 2.97
CA GLY A 350 31.31 -20.43 4.39
C GLY A 350 30.42 -19.51 5.25
N GLU A 351 29.36 -20.05 5.85
CA GLU A 351 28.45 -19.29 6.74
C GLU A 351 29.19 -18.59 7.90
N MET A 352 30.26 -19.22 8.43
CA MET A 352 31.09 -18.64 9.49
C MET A 352 31.88 -17.42 9.03
N ALA A 353 32.38 -17.41 7.79
CA ALA A 353 33.16 -16.29 7.26
C ALA A 353 32.30 -15.05 7.03
N VAL A 354 31.04 -15.24 6.61
CA VAL A 354 30.05 -14.16 6.47
C VAL A 354 29.63 -13.61 7.82
N LEU A 355 29.54 -14.47 8.84
CA LEU A 355 29.24 -14.06 10.21
C LEU A 355 30.40 -13.23 10.79
N GLU A 356 31.63 -13.71 10.66
CA GLU A 356 32.84 -13.02 11.13
C GLU A 356 33.03 -11.66 10.45
N SER A 357 32.78 -11.56 9.14
CA SER A 357 32.87 -10.27 8.42
C SER A 357 31.79 -9.27 8.84
N LYS A 358 30.62 -9.76 9.30
CA LYS A 358 29.52 -8.90 9.79
C LYS A 358 29.66 -8.52 11.26
N ILE A 359 30.34 -9.33 12.08
CA ILE A 359 30.54 -9.09 13.52
C ILE A 359 31.76 -8.17 13.78
N CYS A 360 32.70 -8.07 12.83
CA CYS A 360 33.93 -7.27 12.96
C CYS A 360 33.71 -5.77 12.62
N SER A 361 32.62 -5.15 13.06
CA SER A 361 32.57 -3.68 13.10
C SER A 361 33.35 -3.17 14.33
N GLU A 362 34.05 -2.03 14.21
CA GLU A 362 34.91 -1.47 15.27
C GLU A 362 34.22 -1.31 16.64
N ASP A 363 32.88 -1.28 16.65
CA ASP A 363 32.07 -1.17 17.85
C ASP A 363 32.06 -2.45 18.71
N TYR A 364 32.26 -3.64 18.13
CA TYR A 364 32.25 -4.91 18.86
C TYR A 364 33.61 -5.27 19.48
N LEU A 365 34.72 -4.69 18.99
CA LEU A 365 36.06 -4.83 19.59
C LEU A 365 36.19 -4.17 20.97
N LYS A 366 35.21 -3.35 21.38
CA LYS A 366 35.19 -2.67 22.69
C LYS A 366 34.46 -3.45 23.78
N LEU A 367 33.86 -4.59 23.45
CA LEU A 367 33.16 -5.43 24.43
C LEU A 367 34.17 -6.32 25.16
N VAL A 368 34.37 -6.06 26.44
CA VAL A 368 35.16 -6.91 27.34
C VAL A 368 34.21 -7.89 28.01
N VAL A 369 34.47 -9.19 27.84
CA VAL A 369 33.78 -10.25 28.58
C VAL A 369 34.38 -10.30 29.98
N TYR A 370 33.55 -10.12 31.01
CA TYR A 370 33.90 -10.40 32.39
C TYR A 370 33.34 -11.77 32.75
N ASP A 371 34.20 -12.65 33.28
CA ASP A 371 33.85 -13.99 33.75
C ASP A 371 32.90 -13.98 34.95
#